data_AF-A0A4Y9S265-F1
#
_entry.id   AF-A0A4Y9S265-F1
#
_cell.length_a   1.000
_cell.length_b   1.000
_cell.length_c   1.000
_cell.angle_alpha   90.00
_cell.angle_beta   90.00
_cell.angle_gamma   90.00
#
_symmetry.space_group_name_H-M   'P 1'
#
loop_
_entity.id
_entity.type
_entity.pdbx_description
1 polymer ?
#
loop_
_entity_poly.entity_id
_entity_poly.type
_entity_poly.pdbx_seq_one_letter_code
_entity_poly.pdbx_strand_id
1 'polypeptide(L)'
;MGPAEEKRFWKVFTRALAADDGAAAKSHLAAGRPITYVDDEYPDELVRKWPDGRREFVDVAADGTVHVVWELAQDQAKGKTPRA
;
A
#
# COMPACT_ATOMS: atom_id res chain seq x y z
N MET A 1 -28.94 -4.98 -6.66
CA MET A 1 -28.19 -4.72 -7.91
C MET A 1 -28.44 -5.87 -8.86
N GLY A 2 -28.84 -5.60 -10.11
CA GLY A 2 -29.01 -6.66 -11.12
C GLY A 2 -27.69 -7.02 -11.82
N PRO A 3 -27.56 -8.19 -12.48
CA PRO A 3 -26.31 -8.60 -13.12
C PRO A 3 -25.74 -7.60 -14.15
N ALA A 4 -26.61 -6.92 -14.90
CA ALA A 4 -26.21 -5.90 -15.87
C ALA A 4 -25.68 -4.62 -15.21
N GLU A 5 -26.26 -4.25 -14.07
CA GLU A 5 -25.87 -3.09 -13.28
C GLU A 5 -24.51 -3.33 -12.60
N GLU A 6 -24.31 -4.52 -12.05
CA GLU A 6 -23.03 -4.97 -11.48
C GLU A 6 -21.90 -4.97 -12.53
N LYS A 7 -22.15 -5.54 -13.71
CA LYS A 7 -21.17 -5.52 -14.81
C LYS A 7 -20.78 -4.11 -15.22
N ARG A 8 -21.74 -3.17 -15.23
CA ARG A 8 -21.48 -1.76 -15.55
C ARG A 8 -20.64 -1.11 -14.45
N PHE A 9 -20.95 -1.38 -13.20
CA PHE A 9 -20.18 -0.89 -12.06
C PHE A 9 -18.72 -1.32 -12.15
N TRP A 10 -18.45 -2.62 -12.32
CA TRP A 10 -17.08 -3.14 -12.41
C TRP A 10 -16.29 -2.53 -13.56
N LYS A 11 -16.92 -2.30 -14.73
CA LYS A 11 -16.26 -1.66 -15.87
C LYS A 11 -15.86 -0.22 -15.57
N VAL A 12 -16.72 0.55 -14.90
CA VAL A 12 -16.42 1.95 -14.54
C VAL A 12 -15.38 2.01 -13.43
N PHE A 13 -15.52 1.16 -12.41
CA PHE A 13 -14.63 1.10 -11.26
C PHE A 13 -13.20 0.72 -11.65
N THR A 14 -13.02 -0.34 -12.45
CA THR A 14 -11.70 -0.76 -12.94
C THR A 14 -11.03 0.31 -13.79
N ARG A 15 -11.78 1.05 -14.62
CA ARG A 15 -11.25 2.18 -15.38
C ARG A 15 -10.80 3.33 -14.48
N ALA A 16 -11.54 3.60 -13.40
CA ALA A 16 -11.16 4.63 -12.43
C ALA A 16 -9.88 4.24 -11.69
N LEU A 17 -9.74 2.97 -11.26
CA LEU A 17 -8.51 2.46 -10.64
C LEU A 17 -7.30 2.55 -11.59
N ALA A 18 -7.49 2.19 -12.86
CA ALA A 18 -6.41 2.27 -13.86
C ALA A 18 -5.96 3.71 -14.16
N ALA A 19 -6.81 4.70 -13.87
CA ALA A 19 -6.50 6.12 -14.02
C ALA A 19 -6.09 6.80 -12.71
N ASP A 20 -6.03 6.05 -11.59
CA ASP A 20 -5.63 6.61 -10.31
C ASP A 20 -4.15 7.04 -10.36
N ASP A 21 -3.90 8.28 -9.96
CA ASP A 21 -2.58 8.89 -9.97
C ASP A 21 -1.93 8.89 -8.57
N GLY A 22 -2.59 8.29 -7.59
CA GLY A 22 -2.16 8.22 -6.21
C GLY A 22 -2.15 9.57 -5.50
N ALA A 23 -2.90 10.58 -5.96
CA ALA A 23 -2.92 11.92 -5.36
C ALA A 23 -3.25 11.90 -3.85
N ALA A 24 -4.17 11.04 -3.43
CA ALA A 24 -4.51 10.88 -2.01
C ALA A 24 -3.31 10.37 -1.18
N ALA A 25 -2.63 9.32 -1.66
CA ALA A 25 -1.44 8.78 -1.01
C ALA A 25 -0.32 9.83 -0.92
N LYS A 26 -0.08 10.56 -2.02
CA LYS A 26 0.89 11.67 -2.08
C LYS A 26 0.54 12.78 -1.08
N SER A 27 -0.74 13.15 -0.98
CA SER A 27 -1.22 14.17 -0.04
C SER A 27 -1.00 13.76 1.42
N HIS A 28 -1.26 12.49 1.77
CA HIS A 28 -1.01 11.96 3.11
C HIS A 28 0.47 12.03 3.49
N LEU A 29 1.35 11.56 2.60
CA LEU A 29 2.80 11.60 2.83
C LEU A 29 3.30 13.04 2.95
N ALA A 30 2.86 13.95 2.08
CA ALA A 30 3.21 15.37 2.15
C ALA A 30 2.75 16.04 3.46
N ALA A 31 1.65 15.55 4.04
CA ALA A 31 1.14 16.00 5.33
C ALA A 31 1.77 15.29 6.55
N GLY A 32 2.84 14.52 6.36
CA GLY A 32 3.54 13.84 7.45
C GLY A 32 2.84 12.59 7.97
N ARG A 33 1.84 12.05 7.25
CA ARG A 33 1.10 10.85 7.65
C ARG A 33 1.61 9.62 6.88
N PRO A 34 1.82 8.48 7.55
CA PRO A 34 2.15 7.24 6.86
C PRO A 34 0.95 6.75 6.04
N ILE A 35 1.23 5.92 5.05
CA ILE A 35 0.24 5.18 4.27
C ILE A 35 0.53 3.69 4.38
N THR A 36 -0.50 2.87 4.24
CA THR A 36 -0.39 1.41 4.27
C THR A 36 -0.94 0.83 2.97
N TYR A 37 -0.19 -0.07 2.33
CA TYR A 37 -0.52 -0.66 1.04
C TYR A 37 0.09 -2.05 0.89
N VAL A 38 -0.36 -2.81 -0.11
CA VAL A 38 0.27 -4.07 -0.56
C VAL A 38 1.04 -3.78 -1.84
N ASP A 39 2.22 -4.37 -1.97
CA ASP A 39 3.15 -4.18 -3.08
C ASP A 39 3.33 -5.51 -3.83
N ASP A 40 3.37 -5.50 -5.16
CA ASP A 40 3.58 -6.73 -5.95
C ASP A 40 4.98 -7.33 -5.71
N GLU A 41 5.95 -6.53 -5.26
CA GLU A 41 7.27 -7.02 -4.82
C GLU A 41 7.18 -7.85 -3.52
N TYR A 42 6.16 -7.57 -2.69
CA TYR A 42 5.93 -8.20 -1.39
C TYR A 42 4.44 -8.59 -1.24
N PRO A 43 3.96 -9.56 -2.03
CA PRO A 43 2.53 -9.79 -2.22
C PRO A 43 1.79 -10.29 -0.96
N ASP A 44 2.52 -10.90 -0.03
CA ASP A 44 1.98 -11.44 1.23
C ASP A 44 2.14 -10.48 2.41
N GLU A 45 2.67 -9.28 2.17
CA GLU A 45 3.06 -8.34 3.23
C GLU A 45 2.28 -7.02 3.14
N LEU A 46 1.95 -6.48 4.31
CA LEU A 46 1.37 -5.15 4.42
C LEU A 46 2.48 -4.12 4.69
N VAL A 47 2.67 -3.19 3.76
CA VAL A 47 3.75 -2.19 3.83
C VAL A 47 3.20 -0.87 4.36
N ARG A 48 3.71 -0.42 5.50
CA ARG A 48 3.53 0.95 6.01
C ARG A 48 4.70 1.83 5.57
N LYS A 49 4.44 2.76 4.66
CA LYS A 49 5.41 3.74 4.19
C LYS A 49 5.27 5.06 4.94
N TRP A 50 6.39 5.53 5.47
CA TRP A 50 6.50 6.80 6.18
C TRP A 50 6.82 7.96 5.21
N PRO A 51 6.57 9.22 5.61
CA PRO A 51 6.89 10.41 4.82
C PRO A 51 8.38 10.57 4.47
N ASP A 52 9.26 10.13 5.37
CA ASP A 52 10.72 10.06 5.15
C ASP A 52 11.09 8.92 4.18
N GLY A 53 10.10 8.13 3.75
CA GLY A 53 10.19 7.00 2.84
C GLY A 53 10.68 5.70 3.49
N ARG A 54 10.90 5.65 4.81
CA ARG A 54 11.09 4.39 5.53
C ARG A 54 9.88 3.48 5.29
N ARG A 55 10.13 2.18 5.12
CA ARG A 55 9.09 1.16 4.96
C ARG A 55 9.14 0.21 6.14
N GLU A 56 8.01 -0.01 6.77
CA GLU A 56 7.80 -1.04 7.78
C GLU A 56 6.86 -2.09 7.20
N PHE A 57 7.18 -3.36 7.41
CA PHE A 57 6.36 -4.50 7.05
C PHE A 57 5.61 -4.89 8.30
N VAL A 58 4.29 -4.87 8.23
CA VAL A 58 3.44 -4.91 9.41
C VAL A 58 2.40 -6.01 9.34
N ASP A 59 2.11 -6.60 10.50
CA ASP A 59 0.94 -7.45 10.71
C ASP A 59 -0.12 -6.68 11.48
N VAL A 60 -1.39 -6.93 11.16
CA VAL A 60 -2.53 -6.36 11.89
C VAL A 60 -3.27 -7.48 12.59
N ALA A 61 -3.21 -7.49 13.92
CA ALA A 61 -3.94 -8.42 14.75
C ALA A 61 -5.46 -8.18 14.65
N ALA A 62 -6.26 -9.17 15.05
CA ALA A 62 -7.71 -9.11 14.95
C ALA A 62 -8.35 -7.96 15.75
N ASP A 63 -7.66 -7.46 16.78
CA ASP A 63 -8.09 -6.31 17.59
C ASP A 63 -7.68 -4.95 16.99
N GLY A 64 -7.01 -4.96 15.83
CA GLY A 64 -6.50 -3.77 15.15
C GLY A 64 -5.10 -3.34 15.61
N THR A 65 -4.46 -4.06 16.53
CA THR A 65 -3.07 -3.79 16.92
C THR A 65 -2.13 -4.04 15.74
N VAL A 66 -1.26 -3.06 15.47
CA VAL A 66 -0.29 -3.16 14.37
C VAL A 66 1.09 -3.52 14.94
N HIS A 67 1.63 -4.64 14.49
CA HIS A 67 2.98 -5.11 14.84
C HIS A 67 3.92 -4.87 13.66
N VAL A 68 5.11 -4.33 13.93
CA VAL A 68 6.18 -4.27 12.91
C VAL A 68 6.91 -5.59 12.91
N VAL A 69 6.91 -6.29 11.78
CA VAL A 69 7.62 -7.55 11.58
C VAL A 69 9.08 -7.28 11.23
N TRP A 70 9.31 -6.37 10.27
CA TRP A 70 10.65 -5.92 9.87
C TRP A 70 10.60 -4.54 9.19
N GLU A 71 11.76 -3.89 9.04
CA GLU A 71 11.86 -2.55 8.44
C GLU A 71 12.94 -2.46 7.36
N LEU A 72 12.70 -1.58 6.39
CA LEU A 72 13.64 -1.20 5.34
C LEU A 72 13.89 0.30 5.41
N ALA A 73 15.11 0.66 5.80
CA ALA A 73 15.57 2.05 5.81
C ALA A 73 15.77 2.60 4.39
N GLN A 74 15.65 3.92 4.24
CA GLN A 74 15.83 4.66 2.99
C GLN A 74 17.09 4.26 2.20
N ASP A 75 18.22 4.05 2.89
CA ASP A 75 19.51 3.77 2.26
C ASP A 75 19.67 2.32 1.77
N GLN A 76 18.82 1.40 2.24
CA GLN A 76 18.87 -0.01 1.86
C GLN A 76 18.03 -0.32 0.61
N ALA A 77 17.06 0.55 0.28
CA ALA A 77 16.18 0.39 -0.88
C ALA A 77 16.86 0.63 -2.25
N LYS A 78 18.08 1.18 -2.29
CA LYS A 78 18.79 1.53 -3.54
C LYS A 78 19.73 0.45 -4.08
N GLY A 79 19.78 -0.77 -3.52
CA GLY A 79 20.69 -1.77 -4.12
C GLY A 79 20.80 -3.14 -3.47
N LYS A 80 19.83 -3.63 -2.70
CA LYS A 80 19.89 -5.00 -2.18
C LYS A 80 18.53 -5.67 -2.21
N THR A 81 18.47 -6.80 -2.90
CA THR A 81 17.49 -7.87 -2.66
C THR A 81 17.55 -8.23 -1.17
N PRO A 82 16.47 -8.05 -0.39
CA PRO A 82 16.37 -8.67 0.92
C PRO A 82 16.28 -10.19 0.75
N ARG A 83 16.68 -10.91 1.80
CA ARG A 83 17.30 -12.25 1.77
C ARG A 83 16.36 -13.40 1.38
N ALA A 84 17.03 -14.47 0.93
CA ALA A 84 16.59 -15.79 0.44
C ALA A 84 15.53 -16.54 1.26
#